data_AF-A0A7C6LYZ9-F1
#
_entry.id   AF-A0A7C6LYZ9-F1
#
_cell.length_a   1.000
_cell.length_b   1.000
_cell.length_c   1.000
_cell.angle_alpha   90.00
_cell.angle_beta   90.00
_cell.angle_gamma   90.00
#
_symmetry.space_group_name_H-M   'P 1'
#
loop_
_entity.id
_entity.type
_entity.pdbx_description
1 polymer ?
#
loop_
_entity_poly.entity_id
_entity_poly.type
_entity_poly.pdbx_seq_one_letter_code
_entity_poly.pdbx_strand_id
1 'polypeptide(L)' 'MEERIISIISEITRKPLEYLQQNQTGHKFWDSLQLVEIVLTIEEEFDIMFYPEEIKDMNDLHAILSMVKRKSVE' A
#
# COMPACT_ATOMS: atom_id res chain seq x y z
N MET A 1 7.45 -6.63 -7.56
CA MET A 1 6.85 -6.40 -6.22
C MET A 1 6.33 -4.98 -6.12
N GLU A 2 7.19 -3.97 -6.19
CA GLU A 2 6.80 -2.55 -6.08
C GLU A 2 5.74 -2.13 -7.11
N GLU A 3 5.96 -2.43 -8.39
CA GLU A 3 4.99 -2.16 -9.47
C GLU A 3 3.62 -2.77 -9.21
N ARG A 4 3.60 -3.95 -8.57
CA ARG A 4 2.37 -4.68 -8.29
C ARG A 4 1.60 -4.07 -7.14
N ILE A 5 2.28 -3.64 -6.07
CA ILE A 5 1.66 -2.88 -4.97
C ILE A 5 1.07 -1.57 -5.50
N ILE A 6 1.77 -0.88 -6.39
CA ILE A 6 1.27 0.34 -7.04
C ILE A 6 0.03 0.03 -7.89
N SER A 7 -0.02 -1.13 -8.57
CA SER A 7 -1.21 -1.61 -9.30
C SER A 7 -2.41 -1.79 -8.38
N ILE A 8 -2.26 -2.51 -7.27
CA ILE A 8 -3.32 -2.73 -6.29
C ILE A 8 -3.89 -1.39 -5.80
N ILE A 9 -3.01 -0.46 -5.43
CA ILE A 9 -3.40 0.85 -4.92
C ILE A 9 -4.09 1.66 -6.03
N SER A 10 -3.61 1.61 -7.27
CA SER A 10 -4.24 2.24 -8.43
C SER A 10 -5.65 1.72 -8.66
N GLU A 11 -5.85 0.40 -8.60
CA GLU A 11 -7.14 -0.25 -8.81
C GLU A 11 -8.17 0.17 -7.74
N ILE A 12 -7.77 0.18 -6.47
CA ILE A 12 -8.66 0.52 -5.34
C ILE A 12 -8.94 2.02 -5.26
N THR A 13 -7.89 2.85 -5.39
CA THR A 13 -8.03 4.32 -5.30
C THR A 13 -8.56 4.95 -6.59
N ARG A 14 -8.61 4.17 -7.68
CA ARG A 14 -8.94 4.63 -9.04
C ARG A 14 -8.05 5.78 -9.51
N LYS A 15 -6.82 5.85 -9.00
CA LYS A 15 -5.81 6.84 -9.40
C LYS A 15 -4.91 6.25 -10.48
N PRO A 16 -4.48 7.02 -11.49
CA PRO A 16 -3.56 6.53 -12.49
C PRO A 16 -2.21 6.09 -11.89
N LEU A 17 -1.64 4.99 -12.39
CA LEU A 17 -0.33 4.47 -11.99
C LEU A 17 0.77 5.55 -12.05
N GLU A 18 0.82 6.28 -13.17
CA GLU A 18 1.80 7.35 -13.42
C GLU A 18 1.72 8.44 -12.35
N TYR A 19 0.52 8.78 -11.91
CA TYR A 19 0.29 9.77 -10.86
C TYR A 19 0.83 9.27 -9.51
N LEU A 20 0.55 8.01 -9.16
CA LEU A 20 1.05 7.39 -7.92
C LEU A 20 2.57 7.28 -7.91
N GLN A 21 3.17 6.89 -9.03
CA GLN A 21 4.63 6.77 -9.18
C GLN A 21 5.36 8.10 -9.02
N GLN A 22 4.76 9.21 -9.46
CA GLN A 22 5.34 10.54 -9.34
C GLN A 22 5.16 11.15 -7.94
N ASN A 23 4.26 10.61 -7.12
CA ASN A 23 3.81 11.22 -5.87
C ASN A 23 3.94 10.29 -4.66
N GLN A 24 4.94 9.41 -4.61
CA GLN A 24 4.98 8.33 -3.61
C GLN A 24 5.07 8.78 -2.15
N THR A 25 5.49 10.02 -1.88
CA THR A 25 5.75 10.53 -0.53
C THR A 25 4.87 11.72 -0.19
N GLY A 26 4.62 11.90 1.12
CA GLY A 26 4.09 13.14 1.66
C GLY A 26 2.57 13.32 1.59
N HIS A 27 1.84 12.36 0.99
CA HIS A 27 0.38 12.27 1.16
C HIS A 27 -0.15 10.85 0.90
N LYS A 28 -1.28 10.53 1.53
CA LYS A 28 -2.06 9.32 1.26
C LYS A 28 -3.01 9.52 0.08
N PHE A 29 -3.19 8.46 -0.69
CA PHE A 29 -4.11 8.42 -1.85
C PHE A 29 -5.47 7.79 -1.54
N TRP A 30 -5.61 7.27 -0.32
CA TRP A 30 -6.74 6.47 0.14
C TRP A 30 -7.44 7.15 1.32
N ASP A 31 -8.74 6.87 1.45
CA ASP A 31 -9.47 7.05 2.69
C ASP A 31 -9.30 5.84 3.63
N SER A 32 -9.98 5.87 4.78
CA SER A 32 -9.87 4.81 5.79
C SER A 32 -10.42 3.46 5.31
N LEU A 33 -11.42 3.44 4.43
CA LEU A 33 -12.00 2.19 3.92
C LEU A 33 -11.09 1.60 2.83
N GLN A 34 -10.62 2.46 1.93
CA GLN A 34 -9.67 2.09 0.88
C GLN A 34 -8.36 1.57 1.48
N LEU A 35 -7.88 2.13 2.60
CA LEU A 35 -6.70 1.59 3.30
C LEU A 35 -6.91 0.14 3.72
N VAL A 36 -8.07 -0.17 4.31
CA VAL A 36 -8.39 -1.55 4.74
C VAL A 36 -8.40 -2.49 3.54
N GLU A 37 -9.02 -2.08 2.43
CA GLU A 37 -9.05 -2.88 1.20
C GLU A 37 -7.65 -3.10 0.60
N ILE A 38 -6.81 -2.06 0.59
CA ILE A 38 -5.41 -2.15 0.14
C ILE A 38 -4.65 -3.15 1.00
N VAL A 39 -4.76 -3.04 2.32
CA VAL A 39 -4.07 -3.92 3.27
C VAL A 39 -4.49 -5.37 3.05
N LEU A 40 -5.79 -5.67 3.04
CA LEU A 40 -6.28 -7.03 2.85
C LEU A 40 -5.81 -7.63 1.52
N THR A 41 -5.86 -6.85 0.44
CA THR A 41 -5.41 -7.32 -0.88
C THR A 41 -3.91 -7.63 -0.90
N ILE A 42 -3.11 -6.80 -0.23
CA ILE A 42 -1.66 -7.02 -0.11
C ILE A 42 -1.36 -8.25 0.77
N GLU A 43 -2.06 -8.41 1.90
CA GLU A 43 -1.91 -9.56 2.78
C GLU A 43 -2.19 -10.87 2.04
N GLU A 44 -3.30 -10.93 1.30
CA GLU A 44 -3.67 -12.08 0.48
C GLU A 44 -2.67 -12.34 -0.65
N GLU A 45 -2.18 -11.29 -1.32
CA GLU A 45 -1.31 -11.44 -2.50
C GLU A 45 0.14 -11.82 -2.13
N PHE A 46 0.65 -11.32 -1.01
CA PHE A 46 2.04 -11.53 -0.59
C PHE A 46 2.19 -12.53 0.57
N ASP A 47 1.11 -13.13 1.06
CA ASP A 47 1.07 -14.07 2.20
C ASP A 47 1.73 -13.46 3.46
N ILE A 48 1.37 -12.21 3.75
CA ILE A 48 1.85 -11.45 4.91
C ILE A 48 0.68 -11.01 5.78
N MET A 49 0.95 -10.64 7.03
CA MET A 49 -0.03 -9.99 7.90
C MET A 49 0.52 -8.71 8.53
N PHE A 50 -0.32 -7.68 8.56
CA PHE A 50 -0.06 -6.40 9.19
C PHE A 50 -0.82 -6.28 10.50
N TYR A 51 -0.14 -5.75 11.52
CA TYR A 51 -0.79 -5.38 12.77
C TYR A 51 -1.48 -4.02 12.65
N PRO A 52 -2.52 -3.75 13.46
CA PRO A 52 -3.22 -2.46 13.46
C PRO A 52 -2.29 -1.24 13.63
N GLU A 53 -1.23 -1.40 14.42
CA GLU A 53 -0.21 -0.37 14.65
C GLU A 53 0.59 -0.08 13.37
N GLU A 54 0.90 -1.10 12.57
CA GLU A 54 1.60 -0.95 11.29
C GLU A 54 0.71 -0.25 10.27
N ILE A 55 -0.58 -0.63 10.21
CA ILE A 55 -1.56 -0.02 9.31
C ILE A 55 -1.73 1.48 9.63
N LYS A 56 -1.71 1.85 10.92
CA LYS A 56 -1.79 3.25 11.35
C LYS A 56 -0.63 4.11 10.84
N ASP A 57 0.53 3.50 10.61
CA ASP A 57 1.73 4.18 10.13
C ASP A 57 1.79 4.24 8.58
N MET A 58 0.84 3.62 7.86
CA MET A 58 0.70 3.69 6.40
C MET A 58 0.09 5.03 5.95
N ASN A 59 0.90 6.09 6.01
CA ASN A 59 0.47 7.46 5.75
C ASN A 59 0.80 8.00 4.35
N ASP A 60 1.61 7.26 3.58
CA ASP A 60 1.87 7.51 2.16
C ASP A 60 2.25 6.21 1.45
N LEU A 61 2.35 6.27 0.12
CA LEU A 61 2.65 5.10 -0.71
C LEU A 61 4.02 4.50 -0.35
N HIS A 62 5.02 5.34 -0.08
CA HIS A 62 6.35 4.91 0.34
C HIS A 62 6.33 4.08 1.64
N ALA A 63 5.50 4.45 2.63
CA ALA A 63 5.34 3.70 3.86
C ALA A 63 4.82 2.28 3.60
N ILE A 64 3.80 2.14 2.76
CA ILE A 64 3.25 0.82 2.37
C ILE A 64 4.33 -0.03 1.69
N LEU A 65 4.99 0.52 0.66
CA LEU A 65 6.04 -0.19 -0.08
C LEU A 65 7.16 -0.69 0.84
N SER A 66 7.58 0.17 1.78
CA SER A 66 8.61 -0.15 2.75
C SER A 66 8.16 -1.23 3.73
N MET A 67 6.90 -1.20 4.19
CA MET A 67 6.35 -2.21 5.11
C MET A 67 6.24 -3.58 4.44
N VAL A 68 5.67 -3.64 3.24
CA VAL A 68 5.57 -4.90 2.47
C VAL A 68 6.94 -5.50 2.25
N LYS A 69 7.91 -4.69 1.82
CA LYS A 69 9.28 -5.14 1.59
C LYS A 69 9.96 -5.68 2.85
N ARG A 70 9.67 -5.12 4.03
CA ARG A 70 10.18 -5.65 5.30
C ARG A 70 9.58 -7.01 5.63
N LYS A 71 8.25 -7.14 5.49
CA LYS A 71 7.51 -8.38 5.79
C LYS A 71 7.86 -9.52 4.84
N SER A 72 8.03 -9.26 3.55
CA SER A 72 8.35 -10.29 2.56
C SER A 72 9.80 -10.81 2.63
N VAL A 73 10.63 -10.27 3.53
CA VAL A 73 12.02 -10.71 3.74
C VAL A 73 12.21 -11.40 5.10
N GLU A 74 11.21 -11.33 5.99
CA GLU A 74 11.14 -12.14 7.22
C GLU A 74 10.74 -13.59 6.92
#